data_AF-A0A3D2C1W7-F1
#
_entry.id   AF-A0A3D2C1W7-F1
#
_cell.length_a   1.000
_cell.length_b   1.000
_cell.length_c   1.000
_cell.angle_alpha   90.00
_cell.angle_beta   90.00
_cell.angle_gamma   90.00
#
_symmetry.space_group_name_H-M   'P 1'
#
loop_
_entity.id
_entity.type
_entity.pdbx_description
1 polymer ?
#
loop_
_entity_poly.entity_id
_entity_poly.type
_entity_poly.pdbx_seq_one_letter_code
_entity_poly.pdbx_strand_id
1 'polypeptide(L)'
;EGEGEGEGEGEACSNAWFPVDVEGWTKTFALSGSEGNTGTRTESSTGLLSSHPESSTGEVYGLSIDLQTSAWSYTIVQSIGCDTHGEGVFFHDYAGDWSIMLYDIFEVTGTVETDLSPSRQLLPPEYAVGATGNWNYSYTSTFVTETEYGSGSSTVETSTMSYNGTYTETGFETITLATGDTVDAYVLTNEFTASGTPPIGFPIPAAGSIKQWFVKGLGLVRQVTSEDGTDETFTRELESYSGLTVIE
;
A
#
# COMPACT_ATOMS: atom_id res chain seq x y z
N GLU A 1 -23.21 -40.94 16.08
CA GLU A 1 -22.25 -40.16 16.88
C GLU A 1 -21.72 -39.11 15.93
N GLY A 2 -21.94 -37.84 16.23
CA GLY A 2 -21.57 -36.73 15.36
C GLY A 2 -20.08 -36.44 15.53
N GLU A 3 -19.35 -36.49 14.44
CA GLU A 3 -17.99 -35.95 14.38
C GLU A 3 -18.14 -34.43 14.29
N GLY A 4 -17.68 -33.75 15.34
CA GLY A 4 -17.62 -32.30 15.37
C GLY A 4 -16.60 -31.82 14.35
N GLU A 5 -17.08 -31.03 13.39
CA GLU A 5 -16.25 -30.20 12.54
C GLU A 5 -15.39 -29.32 13.46
N GLY A 6 -14.08 -29.47 13.36
CA GLY A 6 -13.13 -28.62 14.06
C GLY A 6 -13.39 -27.18 13.69
N GLU A 7 -13.49 -26.33 14.71
CA GLU A 7 -13.40 -24.88 14.57
C GLU A 7 -12.18 -24.59 13.71
N GLY A 8 -12.41 -24.07 12.50
CA GLY A 8 -11.34 -23.66 11.61
C GLY A 8 -10.56 -22.56 12.32
N GLU A 9 -9.40 -22.92 12.86
CA GLU A 9 -8.35 -21.95 13.15
C GLU A 9 -8.15 -21.17 11.86
N GLY A 10 -8.49 -19.87 11.87
CA GLY A 10 -8.30 -19.02 10.71
C GLY A 10 -6.85 -19.15 10.27
N GLU A 11 -6.65 -19.62 9.04
CA GLU A 11 -5.30 -19.72 8.48
C GLU A 11 -4.73 -18.31 8.45
N ALA A 12 -3.57 -18.12 9.06
CA ALA A 12 -2.99 -16.80 9.18
C ALA A 12 -2.79 -16.19 7.80
N CYS A 13 -2.91 -14.87 7.66
CA CYS A 13 -2.58 -14.18 6.40
C CYS A 13 -1.06 -14.17 6.17
N SER A 14 -0.47 -15.34 5.95
CA SER A 14 0.95 -15.52 5.73
C SER A 14 1.22 -15.49 4.23
N ASN A 15 1.76 -14.38 3.75
CA ASN A 15 2.37 -14.31 2.42
C ASN A 15 3.80 -13.81 2.58
N ALA A 16 4.79 -14.66 2.33
CA ALA A 16 6.19 -14.28 2.52
C ALA A 16 6.63 -13.10 1.62
N TRP A 17 5.90 -12.81 0.54
CA TRP A 17 6.15 -11.64 -0.32
C TRP A 17 5.47 -10.35 0.17
N PHE A 18 4.69 -10.43 1.26
CA PHE A 18 4.11 -9.30 1.97
C PHE A 18 3.92 -9.67 3.46
N PRO A 19 5.01 -9.72 4.25
CA PRO A 19 4.99 -10.27 5.61
C PRO A 19 4.36 -9.30 6.62
N VAL A 20 3.09 -8.93 6.41
CA VAL A 20 2.35 -7.99 7.27
C VAL A 20 1.94 -8.63 8.59
N ASP A 21 1.82 -9.96 8.61
CA ASP A 21 1.55 -10.81 9.76
C ASP A 21 2.71 -10.85 10.77
N VAL A 22 3.93 -10.55 10.32
CA VAL A 22 5.09 -10.43 11.21
C VAL A 22 4.94 -9.15 12.04
N GLU A 23 4.96 -9.27 13.36
CA GLU A 23 4.86 -8.11 14.26
C GLU A 23 6.21 -7.40 14.46
N GLY A 24 6.15 -6.09 14.72
CA GLY A 24 7.29 -5.33 15.22
C GLY A 24 8.39 -5.05 14.19
N TRP A 25 8.16 -5.33 12.91
CA TRP A 25 9.09 -4.91 11.87
C TRP A 25 8.95 -3.43 11.51
N THR A 26 10.02 -2.88 10.95
CA THR A 26 10.02 -1.53 10.38
C THR A 26 10.84 -1.50 9.11
N LYS A 27 10.39 -0.77 8.10
CA LYS A 27 11.11 -0.48 6.86
C LYS A 27 11.14 1.02 6.62
N THR A 28 12.30 1.55 6.24
CA THR A 28 12.47 2.96 5.87
C THR A 28 12.90 3.05 4.42
N PHE A 29 12.21 3.89 3.66
CA PHE A 29 12.41 4.12 2.25
C PHE A 29 12.80 5.57 1.97
N ALA A 30 13.78 5.74 1.10
CA ALA A 30 14.02 6.99 0.42
C ALA A 30 12.96 7.21 -0.65
N LEU A 31 12.46 8.44 -0.72
CA LEU A 31 11.55 8.89 -1.77
C LEU A 31 12.28 9.91 -2.63
N SER A 32 12.16 9.77 -3.95
CA SER A 32 12.69 10.74 -4.91
C SER A 32 11.72 10.90 -6.07
N GLY A 33 11.26 12.12 -6.30
CA GLY A 33 10.40 12.50 -7.43
C GLY A 33 11.12 13.33 -8.49
N SER A 34 10.36 13.68 -9.53
CA SER A 34 10.70 14.76 -10.46
C SER A 34 10.98 16.07 -9.69
N GLU A 35 11.78 16.94 -10.30
CA GLU A 35 12.11 18.28 -9.77
C GLU A 35 12.87 18.32 -8.43
N GLY A 36 13.46 17.20 -8.02
CA GLY A 36 14.29 17.13 -6.81
C GLY A 36 13.48 17.00 -5.51
N ASN A 37 12.18 16.72 -5.61
CA ASN A 37 11.35 16.38 -4.46
C ASN A 37 11.91 15.12 -3.80
N THR A 38 12.22 15.21 -2.51
CA THR A 38 12.74 14.10 -1.71
C THR A 38 11.94 13.95 -0.43
N GLY A 39 11.97 12.75 0.12
CA GLY A 39 11.29 12.46 1.37
C GLY A 39 11.65 11.10 1.92
N THR A 40 10.97 10.75 3.00
CA THR A 40 11.15 9.49 3.70
C THR A 40 9.78 8.86 3.90
N ARG A 41 9.70 7.54 3.72
CA ARG A 41 8.54 6.74 4.10
C ARG A 41 8.99 5.66 5.07
N THR A 42 8.34 5.59 6.22
CA THR A 42 8.49 4.50 7.17
C THR A 42 7.24 3.63 7.13
N GLU A 43 7.43 2.33 7.16
CA GLU A 43 6.36 1.34 7.24
C GLU A 43 6.59 0.41 8.41
N SER A 44 5.52 0.00 9.09
CA SER A 44 5.56 -1.00 10.15
C SER A 44 4.24 -1.76 10.24
N SER A 45 4.26 -3.01 10.71
CA SER A 45 3.04 -3.71 11.07
C SER A 45 2.49 -3.21 12.40
N THR A 46 1.19 -2.93 12.45
CA THR A 46 0.46 -2.62 13.69
C THR A 46 -0.13 -3.88 14.33
N GLY A 47 0.07 -5.05 13.73
CA GLY A 47 -0.53 -6.32 14.14
C GLY A 47 -1.97 -6.50 13.66
N LEU A 48 -2.62 -7.53 14.21
CA LEU A 48 -3.96 -7.97 13.84
C LEU A 48 -5.03 -6.92 14.21
N LEU A 49 -5.89 -6.58 13.25
CA LEU A 49 -7.04 -5.70 13.39
C LEU A 49 -8.32 -6.50 13.64
N SER A 50 -8.42 -7.18 14.79
CA SER A 50 -9.51 -8.14 15.07
C SER A 50 -10.94 -7.57 15.04
N SER A 51 -11.10 -6.24 15.05
CA SER A 51 -12.39 -5.55 14.96
C SER A 51 -12.74 -5.07 13.56
N HIS A 52 -11.91 -5.36 12.57
CA HIS A 52 -12.14 -4.96 11.19
C HIS A 52 -13.35 -5.69 10.59
N PRO A 53 -14.22 -5.06 9.77
CA PRO A 53 -15.37 -5.74 9.17
C PRO A 53 -14.99 -7.01 8.38
N GLU A 54 -13.89 -6.92 7.63
CA GLU A 54 -13.33 -8.04 6.85
C GLU A 54 -12.65 -9.10 7.73
N SER A 55 -12.50 -8.88 9.05
CA SER A 55 -11.99 -9.93 9.95
C SER A 55 -12.96 -11.12 10.11
N SER A 56 -14.20 -10.99 9.62
CA SER A 56 -15.16 -12.10 9.58
C SER A 56 -14.83 -13.16 8.51
N THR A 57 -13.98 -12.81 7.54
CA THR A 57 -13.63 -13.62 6.36
C THR A 57 -12.12 -13.84 6.24
N GLY A 58 -11.34 -13.56 7.28
CA GLY A 58 -9.89 -13.76 7.25
C GLY A 58 -9.19 -12.89 8.28
N GLU A 59 -7.89 -13.09 8.45
CA GLU A 59 -7.11 -12.16 9.25
C GLU A 59 -6.84 -10.86 8.47
N VAL A 60 -7.02 -9.74 9.16
CA VAL A 60 -6.72 -8.41 8.65
C VAL A 60 -5.67 -7.78 9.54
N TYR A 61 -4.59 -7.28 8.96
CA TYR A 61 -3.46 -6.66 9.62
C TYR A 61 -3.36 -5.20 9.23
N GLY A 62 -2.92 -4.36 10.16
CA GLY A 62 -2.66 -2.97 9.87
C GLY A 62 -1.21 -2.75 9.42
N LEU A 63 -1.05 -1.99 8.34
CA LEU A 63 0.22 -1.48 7.87
C LEU A 63 0.25 0.03 8.15
N SER A 64 1.01 0.44 9.17
CA SER A 64 1.26 1.84 9.45
C SER A 64 2.26 2.39 8.45
N ILE A 65 1.94 3.55 7.87
CA ILE A 65 2.75 4.30 6.93
C ILE A 65 2.89 5.72 7.45
N ASP A 66 4.13 6.14 7.67
CA ASP A 66 4.49 7.53 7.92
C ASP A 66 5.32 8.02 6.74
N LEU A 67 4.78 8.97 5.98
CA LEU A 67 5.42 9.59 4.83
C LEU A 67 5.65 11.06 5.13
N GLN A 68 6.89 11.51 4.93
CA GLN A 68 7.31 12.89 5.15
C GLN A 68 8.06 13.39 3.92
N THR A 69 7.61 14.50 3.36
CA THR A 69 8.31 15.27 2.32
C THR A 69 8.39 16.74 2.74
N SER A 70 9.06 17.58 1.96
CA SER A 70 9.08 19.03 2.20
C SER A 70 7.71 19.69 2.01
N ALA A 71 6.82 19.07 1.24
CA ALA A 71 5.52 19.64 0.93
C ALA A 71 4.40 18.97 1.73
N TRP A 72 4.38 17.65 1.79
CA TRP A 72 3.26 16.85 2.29
C TRP A 72 3.72 15.83 3.34
N SER A 73 2.83 15.54 4.29
CA SER A 73 2.97 14.42 5.21
C SER A 73 1.71 13.56 5.25
N TYR A 74 1.89 12.27 5.50
CA TYR A 74 0.82 11.30 5.71
C TYR A 74 1.18 10.37 6.86
N THR A 75 0.27 10.16 7.80
CA THR A 75 0.38 9.12 8.82
C THR A 75 -0.90 8.30 8.78
N ILE A 76 -0.87 7.17 8.08
CA ILE A 76 -2.04 6.33 7.83
C ILE A 76 -1.81 4.90 8.30
N VAL A 77 -2.91 4.19 8.55
CA VAL A 77 -2.94 2.74 8.70
C VAL A 77 -3.74 2.17 7.53
N GLN A 78 -3.14 1.27 6.76
CA GLN A 78 -3.80 0.50 5.73
C GLN A 78 -4.24 -0.85 6.29
N SER A 79 -5.47 -1.26 6.01
CA SER A 79 -5.97 -2.59 6.35
C SER A 79 -5.66 -3.57 5.21
N ILE A 80 -4.82 -4.56 5.52
CA ILE A 80 -4.34 -5.57 4.59
C ILE A 80 -4.81 -6.94 5.08
N GLY A 81 -5.47 -7.71 4.23
CA GLY A 81 -5.94 -9.05 4.57
C GLY A 81 -5.63 -10.07 3.50
N CYS A 82 -5.86 -11.33 3.84
CA CYS A 82 -5.90 -12.43 2.89
C CYS A 82 -7.36 -12.90 2.82
N ASP A 83 -7.86 -13.24 1.64
CA ASP A 83 -9.17 -13.89 1.54
C ASP A 83 -9.15 -15.22 2.32
N THR A 84 -10.30 -15.62 2.89
CA THR A 84 -10.61 -16.93 3.53
C THR A 84 -10.01 -18.16 2.83
N HIS A 85 -9.71 -18.08 1.54
CA HIS A 85 -9.17 -19.19 0.74
C HIS A 85 -7.67 -19.04 0.42
N GLY A 86 -6.99 -18.03 0.97
CA GLY A 86 -5.56 -17.79 0.75
C GLY A 86 -5.20 -17.36 -0.67
N GLU A 87 -6.17 -16.87 -1.48
CA GLU A 87 -5.99 -16.58 -2.91
C GLU A 87 -5.25 -15.25 -3.22
N GLY A 88 -4.61 -14.64 -2.23
CA GLY A 88 -3.77 -13.45 -2.43
C GLY A 88 -3.74 -12.51 -1.24
N VAL A 89 -3.07 -11.37 -1.44
CA VAL A 89 -3.02 -10.26 -0.47
C VAL A 89 -3.93 -9.16 -0.98
N PHE A 90 -4.79 -8.62 -0.11
CA PHE A 90 -5.80 -7.64 -0.44
C PHE A 90 -5.66 -6.39 0.41
N PHE A 91 -5.96 -5.25 -0.20
CA PHE A 91 -6.09 -3.95 0.42
C PHE A 91 -7.57 -3.60 0.56
N HIS A 92 -8.01 -3.36 1.79
CA HIS A 92 -9.43 -3.14 2.11
C HIS A 92 -9.76 -1.66 2.25
N ASP A 93 -8.94 -0.92 2.98
CA ASP A 93 -9.20 0.48 3.36
C ASP A 93 -7.95 1.10 3.98
N TYR A 94 -8.03 2.40 4.23
CA TYR A 94 -7.06 3.09 5.05
C TYR A 94 -7.67 4.28 5.75
N ALA A 95 -7.08 4.63 6.89
CA ALA A 95 -7.43 5.83 7.63
C ALA A 95 -6.20 6.49 8.25
N GLY A 96 -6.27 7.79 8.47
CA GLY A 96 -5.27 8.51 9.23
C GLY A 96 -5.20 9.99 8.91
N ASP A 97 -4.06 10.58 9.23
CA ASP A 97 -3.83 12.01 9.18
C ASP A 97 -3.01 12.39 7.94
N TRP A 98 -3.23 13.61 7.47
CA TRP A 98 -2.45 14.21 6.39
C TRP A 98 -2.18 15.69 6.67
N SER A 99 -1.08 16.19 6.10
CA SER A 99 -0.82 17.62 6.01
C SER A 99 -0.20 18.01 4.68
N ILE A 100 -0.49 19.23 4.23
CA ILE A 100 0.06 19.84 3.03
C ILE A 100 0.44 21.29 3.31
N MET A 101 1.62 21.69 2.83
CA MET A 101 2.06 23.06 2.76
C MET A 101 1.56 23.69 1.45
N LEU A 102 0.61 24.62 1.57
CA LEU A 102 0.19 25.46 0.45
C LEU A 102 1.11 26.68 0.33
N TYR A 103 1.68 26.85 -0.87
CA TYR A 103 2.57 27.96 -1.22
C TYR A 103 3.77 28.14 -0.26
N ASP A 104 4.24 27.04 0.35
CA ASP A 104 5.31 27.02 1.35
C ASP A 104 5.07 27.88 2.61
N ILE A 105 3.83 28.34 2.85
CA ILE A 105 3.53 29.30 3.93
C ILE A 105 2.30 28.93 4.77
N PHE A 106 1.41 28.07 4.28
CA PHE A 106 0.17 27.75 4.96
C PHE A 106 -0.02 26.25 5.06
N GLU A 107 0.04 25.71 6.28
CA GLU A 107 -0.23 24.31 6.54
C GLU A 107 -1.75 24.08 6.58
N VAL A 108 -2.20 23.11 5.80
CA VAL A 108 -3.54 22.53 5.89
C VAL A 108 -3.37 21.11 6.41
N THR A 109 -4.12 20.76 7.43
CA THR A 109 -4.11 19.42 8.03
C THR A 109 -5.49 18.80 7.91
N GLY A 110 -5.57 17.50 8.06
CA GLY A 110 -6.85 16.82 8.06
C GLY A 110 -6.74 15.34 8.37
N THR A 111 -7.90 14.71 8.38
CA THR A 111 -8.03 13.26 8.46
C THR A 111 -8.64 12.73 7.17
N VAL A 112 -8.37 11.47 6.89
CA VAL A 112 -9.00 10.74 5.81
C VAL A 112 -9.40 9.36 6.30
N GLU A 113 -10.60 8.93 5.95
CA GLU A 113 -11.04 7.55 6.02
C GLU A 113 -11.44 7.13 4.60
N THR A 114 -10.94 5.99 4.15
CA THR A 114 -11.23 5.50 2.80
C THR A 114 -11.69 4.06 2.85
N ASP A 115 -12.82 3.76 2.23
CA ASP A 115 -13.33 2.41 2.04
C ASP A 115 -13.21 1.99 0.57
N LEU A 116 -12.77 0.76 0.29
CA LEU A 116 -12.69 0.22 -1.08
C LEU A 116 -13.76 -0.83 -1.32
N SER A 117 -14.53 -0.65 -2.39
CA SER A 117 -15.54 -1.61 -2.83
C SER A 117 -15.35 -1.99 -4.31
N PRO A 118 -15.05 -3.27 -4.62
CA PRO A 118 -14.56 -4.29 -3.69
C PRO A 118 -13.13 -3.97 -3.20
N SER A 119 -12.63 -4.76 -2.24
CA SER A 119 -11.21 -4.73 -1.86
C SER A 119 -10.30 -5.05 -3.05
N ARG A 120 -9.09 -4.51 -3.02
CA ARG A 120 -8.13 -4.58 -4.14
C ARG A 120 -7.07 -5.65 -3.89
N GLN A 121 -6.96 -6.62 -4.78
CA GLN A 121 -5.83 -7.56 -4.77
C GLN A 121 -4.50 -6.83 -5.06
N LEU A 122 -3.52 -6.98 -4.18
CA LEU A 122 -2.17 -6.44 -4.28
C LEU A 122 -1.16 -7.47 -4.81
N LEU A 123 -1.27 -8.71 -4.35
CA LEU A 123 -0.40 -9.82 -4.73
C LEU A 123 -1.21 -11.10 -4.98
N PRO A 124 -0.72 -11.99 -5.87
CA PRO A 124 -1.26 -13.32 -6.02
C PRO A 124 -0.98 -14.16 -4.76
N PRO A 125 -1.58 -15.36 -4.65
CA PRO A 125 -1.24 -16.26 -3.55
C PRO A 125 0.23 -16.66 -3.63
N GLU A 126 0.85 -16.97 -2.48
CA GLU A 126 2.31 -17.21 -2.41
C GLU A 126 2.78 -18.30 -3.39
N TYR A 127 2.00 -19.37 -3.56
CA TYR A 127 2.34 -20.48 -4.47
C TYR A 127 2.32 -20.09 -5.96
N ALA A 128 1.68 -18.98 -6.31
CA ALA A 128 1.58 -18.49 -7.68
C ALA A 128 2.61 -17.41 -8.01
N VAL A 129 3.36 -16.90 -7.01
CA VAL A 129 4.37 -15.86 -7.25
C VAL A 129 5.45 -16.37 -8.18
N GLY A 130 5.70 -15.60 -9.24
CA GLY A 130 6.68 -15.95 -10.27
C GLY A 130 6.12 -16.81 -11.39
N ALA A 131 4.80 -17.10 -11.38
CA ALA A 131 4.12 -17.58 -12.57
C ALA A 131 4.13 -16.49 -13.65
N THR A 132 3.92 -16.90 -14.90
CA THR A 132 3.61 -15.93 -15.97
C THR A 132 2.12 -15.70 -15.96
N GLY A 133 1.69 -14.48 -15.63
CA GLY A 133 0.29 -14.16 -15.47
C GLY A 133 0.00 -12.67 -15.44
N ASN A 134 -1.28 -12.36 -15.41
CA ASN A 134 -1.81 -11.04 -15.10
C ASN A 134 -3.13 -11.20 -14.36
N TRP A 135 -3.50 -10.18 -13.58
CA TRP A 135 -4.83 -10.07 -13.00
C TRP A 135 -5.31 -8.63 -13.07
N ASN A 136 -6.61 -8.48 -13.31
CA ASN A 136 -7.26 -7.19 -13.37
C ASN A 136 -7.90 -6.86 -12.03
N TYR A 137 -7.98 -5.58 -11.73
CA TYR A 137 -8.77 -5.06 -10.62
C TYR A 137 -9.65 -3.90 -11.09
N SER A 138 -10.79 -3.77 -10.42
CA SER A 138 -11.67 -2.62 -10.55
C SER A 138 -12.31 -2.39 -9.19
N TYR A 139 -12.13 -1.19 -8.64
CA TYR A 139 -12.71 -0.81 -7.35
C TYR A 139 -13.08 0.67 -7.32
N THR A 140 -13.98 1.01 -6.41
CA THR A 140 -14.28 2.40 -6.07
C THR A 140 -13.79 2.66 -4.66
N SER A 141 -13.01 3.72 -4.49
CA SER A 141 -12.70 4.28 -3.18
C SER A 141 -13.70 5.36 -2.84
N THR A 142 -14.28 5.28 -1.65
CA THR A 142 -15.07 6.36 -1.05
C THR A 142 -14.23 6.99 0.05
N PHE A 143 -13.98 8.29 -0.06
CA PHE A 143 -13.19 9.06 0.89
C PHE A 143 -14.13 9.91 1.75
N VAL A 144 -13.94 9.88 3.06
CA VAL A 144 -14.45 10.88 4.00
C VAL A 144 -13.25 11.66 4.49
N THR A 145 -13.20 12.94 4.18
CA THR A 145 -12.06 13.80 4.50
C THR A 145 -12.52 14.94 5.38
N GLU A 146 -11.92 15.08 6.55
CA GLU A 146 -12.03 16.30 7.36
C GLU A 146 -10.81 17.16 7.10
N THR A 147 -11.04 18.41 6.71
CA THR A 147 -9.97 19.40 6.48
C THR A 147 -10.06 20.47 7.55
N GLU A 148 -8.95 20.72 8.24
CA GLU A 148 -8.80 21.80 9.19
C GLU A 148 -8.01 22.96 8.57
N TYR A 149 -8.60 24.15 8.64
CA TYR A 149 -7.92 25.38 8.27
C TYR A 149 -7.45 26.09 9.54
N GLY A 150 -6.24 26.66 9.54
CA GLY A 150 -5.60 27.30 10.70
C GLY A 150 -6.38 28.42 11.41
N SER A 151 -7.60 28.76 10.96
CA SER A 151 -8.59 29.59 11.66
C SER A 151 -9.46 28.83 12.67
N GLY A 152 -9.29 27.50 12.81
CA GLY A 152 -10.11 26.65 13.68
C GLY A 152 -11.46 26.24 13.07
N SER A 153 -11.61 26.40 11.75
CA SER A 153 -12.75 25.88 11.00
C SER A 153 -12.39 24.53 10.40
N SER A 154 -13.28 23.54 10.52
CA SER A 154 -13.19 22.28 9.79
C SER A 154 -14.32 22.12 8.77
N THR A 155 -14.03 21.39 7.69
CA THR A 155 -15.02 20.99 6.68
C THR A 155 -14.91 19.49 6.46
N VAL A 156 -16.04 18.80 6.44
CA VAL A 156 -16.12 17.38 6.10
C VAL A 156 -16.67 17.22 4.70
N GLU A 157 -15.95 16.51 3.86
CA GLU A 157 -16.33 16.23 2.48
C GLU A 157 -16.33 14.72 2.23
N THR A 158 -17.22 14.29 1.34
CA THR A 158 -17.23 12.92 0.82
C THR A 158 -16.98 12.96 -0.67
N SER A 159 -15.99 12.20 -1.13
CA SER A 159 -15.67 12.07 -2.55
C SER A 159 -15.51 10.61 -2.95
N THR A 160 -15.56 10.35 -4.25
CA THR A 160 -15.37 9.00 -4.78
C THR A 160 -14.44 9.00 -5.97
N MET A 161 -13.67 7.93 -6.08
CA MET A 161 -12.83 7.65 -7.24
C MET A 161 -12.94 6.20 -7.66
N SER A 162 -13.11 5.98 -8.95
CA SER A 162 -13.05 4.65 -9.57
C SER A 162 -11.66 4.39 -10.11
N TYR A 163 -11.13 3.22 -9.81
CA TYR A 163 -9.83 2.73 -10.25
C TYR A 163 -10.00 1.47 -11.06
N ASN A 164 -9.27 1.38 -12.17
CA ASN A 164 -9.14 0.17 -12.96
C ASN A 164 -7.68 -0.04 -13.27
N GLY A 165 -7.23 -1.29 -13.26
CA GLY A 165 -5.88 -1.59 -13.69
C GLY A 165 -5.61 -3.07 -13.83
N THR A 166 -4.37 -3.34 -14.23
CA THR A 166 -3.88 -4.69 -14.51
C THR A 166 -2.50 -4.82 -13.92
N TYR A 167 -2.31 -5.81 -13.06
CA TYR A 167 -0.99 -6.27 -12.68
C TYR A 167 -0.50 -7.31 -13.69
N THR A 168 0.75 -7.20 -14.09
CA THR A 168 1.46 -8.12 -14.97
C THR A 168 2.71 -8.62 -14.28
N GLU A 169 2.85 -9.94 -14.20
CA GLU A 169 4.03 -10.59 -13.66
C GLU A 169 5.19 -10.48 -14.66
N THR A 170 6.27 -9.81 -14.25
CA THR A 170 7.48 -9.62 -15.08
C THR A 170 8.53 -10.69 -14.79
N GLY A 171 8.32 -11.51 -13.75
CA GLY A 171 9.25 -12.56 -13.31
C GLY A 171 10.15 -12.10 -12.18
N PHE A 172 11.40 -12.57 -12.17
CA PHE A 172 12.40 -12.24 -11.15
C PHE A 172 13.54 -11.39 -11.72
N GLU A 173 14.02 -10.46 -10.92
CA GLU A 173 15.18 -9.62 -11.20
C GLU A 173 16.14 -9.66 -10.02
N THR A 174 17.41 -9.96 -10.27
CA THR A 174 18.45 -9.88 -9.25
C THR A 174 18.79 -8.41 -9.01
N ILE A 175 18.64 -7.95 -7.77
CA ILE A 175 18.91 -6.57 -7.35
C ILE A 175 19.90 -6.53 -6.18
N THR A 176 20.50 -5.37 -5.96
CA THR A 176 21.34 -5.11 -4.78
C THR A 176 20.61 -4.15 -3.86
N LEU A 177 20.33 -4.57 -2.63
CA LEU A 177 19.71 -3.73 -1.61
C LEU A 177 20.70 -2.66 -1.11
N ALA A 178 20.19 -1.59 -0.48
CA ALA A 178 21.04 -0.57 0.15
C ALA A 178 21.97 -1.14 1.24
N THR A 179 21.60 -2.28 1.84
CA THR A 179 22.45 -3.02 2.80
C THR A 179 23.67 -3.68 2.15
N GLY A 180 23.70 -3.78 0.81
CA GLY A 180 24.74 -4.44 0.02
C GLY A 180 24.42 -5.89 -0.36
N ASP A 181 23.33 -6.46 0.17
CA ASP A 181 22.92 -7.83 -0.15
C ASP A 181 22.38 -7.92 -1.58
N THR A 182 22.75 -8.99 -2.28
CA THR A 182 22.20 -9.32 -3.60
C THR A 182 21.08 -10.33 -3.44
N VAL A 183 19.88 -10.00 -3.93
CA VAL A 183 18.66 -10.79 -3.73
C VAL A 183 17.87 -10.89 -5.03
N ASP A 184 17.07 -11.95 -5.17
CA ASP A 184 16.10 -12.07 -6.25
C ASP A 184 14.78 -11.43 -5.83
N ALA A 185 14.34 -10.44 -6.60
CA ALA A 185 13.08 -9.75 -6.37
C ALA A 185 12.04 -10.17 -7.40
N TYR A 186 10.84 -10.49 -6.92
CA TYR A 186 9.65 -10.66 -7.74
C TYR A 186 9.19 -9.30 -8.26
N VAL A 187 9.02 -9.19 -9.57
CA VAL A 187 8.75 -7.93 -10.25
C VAL A 187 7.34 -7.91 -10.82
N LEU A 188 6.58 -6.90 -10.41
CA LEU A 188 5.24 -6.61 -10.90
C LEU A 188 5.22 -5.27 -11.61
N THR A 189 4.47 -5.21 -12.71
CA THR A 189 4.06 -3.95 -13.32
C THR A 189 2.56 -3.79 -13.20
N ASN A 190 2.10 -2.65 -12.71
CA ASN A 190 0.69 -2.28 -12.62
C ASN A 190 0.42 -1.10 -13.55
N GLU A 191 -0.41 -1.30 -14.56
CA GLU A 191 -0.96 -0.20 -15.36
C GLU A 191 -2.34 0.16 -14.80
N PHE A 192 -2.59 1.44 -14.57
CA PHE A 192 -3.82 1.89 -13.93
C PHE A 192 -4.42 3.12 -14.58
N THR A 193 -5.72 3.27 -14.37
CA THR A 193 -6.51 4.47 -14.66
C THR A 193 -7.36 4.81 -13.44
N ALA A 194 -7.53 6.10 -13.18
CA ALA A 194 -8.32 6.64 -12.10
C ALA A 194 -9.27 7.71 -12.65
N SER A 195 -10.50 7.74 -12.15
CA SER A 195 -11.51 8.72 -12.54
C SER A 195 -12.40 9.08 -11.35
N GLY A 196 -12.93 10.29 -11.35
CA GLY A 196 -13.74 10.81 -10.24
C GLY A 196 -13.18 12.13 -9.73
N THR A 197 -13.49 12.45 -8.47
CA THR A 197 -13.02 13.68 -7.83
C THR A 197 -12.12 13.29 -6.66
N PRO A 198 -10.82 13.56 -6.73
CA PRO A 198 -9.94 13.28 -5.61
C PRO A 198 -10.31 14.16 -4.40
N PRO A 199 -10.08 13.67 -3.17
CA PRO A 199 -10.14 14.52 -2.00
C PRO A 199 -9.11 15.66 -2.09
N ILE A 200 -9.39 16.76 -1.41
CA ILE A 200 -8.49 17.92 -1.34
C ILE A 200 -7.12 17.47 -0.81
N GLY A 201 -6.04 17.91 -1.47
CA GLY A 201 -4.67 17.60 -1.05
C GLY A 201 -4.08 16.31 -1.64
N PHE A 202 -4.87 15.53 -2.39
CA PHE A 202 -4.44 14.27 -2.99
C PHE A 202 -4.45 14.36 -4.53
N PRO A 203 -3.42 14.93 -5.17
CA PRO A 203 -3.31 14.82 -6.61
C PRO A 203 -3.08 13.34 -6.97
N ILE A 204 -4.06 12.77 -7.67
CA ILE A 204 -4.02 11.39 -8.14
C ILE A 204 -3.97 11.45 -9.66
N PRO A 205 -2.92 10.91 -10.30
CA PRO A 205 -2.82 10.90 -11.74
C PRO A 205 -3.98 10.11 -12.36
N ALA A 206 -4.51 10.61 -13.48
CA ALA A 206 -5.64 9.99 -14.16
C ALA A 206 -5.27 8.62 -14.76
N ALA A 207 -4.00 8.41 -15.09
CA ALA A 207 -3.46 7.13 -15.53
C ALA A 207 -1.95 7.07 -15.29
N GLY A 208 -1.40 5.87 -15.27
CA GLY A 208 0.04 5.68 -15.14
C GLY A 208 0.43 4.23 -14.99
N SER A 209 1.70 4.02 -14.66
CA SER A 209 2.26 2.70 -14.37
C SER A 209 3.04 2.70 -13.06
N ILE A 210 3.05 1.54 -12.39
CA ILE A 210 3.82 1.30 -11.18
C ILE A 210 4.60 0.00 -11.37
N LYS A 211 5.93 0.07 -11.38
CA LYS A 211 6.80 -1.11 -11.31
C LYS A 211 7.23 -1.33 -9.87
N GLN A 212 7.08 -2.56 -9.37
CA GLN A 212 7.30 -2.91 -7.97
C GLN A 212 8.20 -4.14 -7.87
N TRP A 213 9.11 -4.14 -6.90
CA TRP A 213 10.02 -5.23 -6.59
C TRP A 213 9.76 -5.71 -5.17
N PHE A 214 9.35 -6.97 -5.04
CA PHE A 214 9.10 -7.63 -3.77
C PHE A 214 10.20 -8.66 -3.51
N VAL A 215 10.75 -8.68 -2.31
CA VAL A 215 11.75 -9.68 -1.88
C VAL A 215 11.10 -10.59 -0.85
N LYS A 216 11.24 -11.91 -1.03
CA LYS A 216 10.66 -12.87 -0.11
C LYS A 216 11.23 -12.66 1.31
N GLY A 217 10.35 -12.58 2.29
CA GLY A 217 10.66 -12.27 3.68
C GLY A 217 10.80 -10.78 4.02
N LEU A 218 10.89 -9.88 3.03
CA LEU A 218 10.93 -8.41 3.23
C LEU A 218 9.69 -7.67 2.68
N GLY A 219 9.06 -8.25 1.67
CA GLY A 219 8.02 -7.63 0.86
C GLY A 219 8.55 -6.53 -0.06
N LEU A 220 7.78 -5.47 -0.28
CA LEU A 220 8.16 -4.38 -1.19
C LEU A 220 9.47 -3.74 -0.75
N VAL A 221 10.46 -3.70 -1.65
CA VAL A 221 11.77 -3.06 -1.45
C VAL A 221 12.02 -1.91 -2.41
N ARG A 222 11.37 -1.91 -3.57
CA ARG A 222 11.48 -0.82 -4.55
C ARG A 222 10.17 -0.62 -5.28
N GLN A 223 9.85 0.63 -5.58
CA GLN A 223 8.75 1.00 -6.44
C GLN A 223 9.14 2.19 -7.32
N VAL A 224 8.75 2.15 -8.59
CA VAL A 224 8.84 3.27 -9.52
C VAL A 224 7.44 3.52 -10.07
N THR A 225 6.92 4.71 -9.84
CA THR A 225 5.64 5.19 -10.36
C THR A 225 5.90 6.19 -11.47
N SER A 226 5.20 6.06 -12.58
CA SER A 226 5.25 6.96 -13.74
C SER A 226 3.84 7.43 -14.09
N GLU A 227 3.66 8.72 -14.34
CA GLU A 227 2.37 9.29 -14.77
C GLU A 227 2.27 9.36 -16.29
N ASP A 228 1.15 8.88 -16.83
CA ASP A 228 0.93 8.85 -18.28
C ASP A 228 0.90 10.26 -18.88
N GLY A 229 1.62 10.45 -19.98
CA GLY A 229 1.69 11.73 -20.68
C GLY A 229 2.63 12.75 -20.04
N THR A 230 3.42 12.33 -19.04
CA THR A 230 4.46 13.14 -18.40
C THR A 230 5.79 12.40 -18.37
N ASP A 231 6.88 13.12 -18.13
CA ASP A 231 8.18 12.53 -17.79
C ASP A 231 8.34 12.39 -16.26
N GLU A 232 7.27 12.57 -15.49
CA GLU A 232 7.30 12.51 -14.04
C GLU A 232 7.43 11.07 -13.55
N THR A 233 8.42 10.87 -12.70
CA THR A 233 8.67 9.58 -12.05
C THR A 233 8.88 9.79 -10.56
N PHE A 234 8.26 8.91 -9.78
CA PHE A 234 8.45 8.86 -8.34
C PHE A 234 9.02 7.51 -7.97
N THR A 235 10.19 7.51 -7.35
CA THR A 235 10.88 6.32 -6.88
C THR A 235 10.81 6.23 -5.37
N ARG A 236 10.56 5.02 -4.90
CA ARG A 236 10.64 4.61 -3.51
C ARG A 236 11.64 3.47 -3.43
N GLU A 237 12.70 3.63 -2.65
CA GLU A 237 13.80 2.66 -2.53
C GLU A 237 14.05 2.34 -1.06
N LEU A 238 14.15 1.06 -0.71
CA LEU A 238 14.42 0.61 0.66
C LEU A 238 15.84 1.00 1.09
N GLU A 239 15.96 1.77 2.17
CA GLU A 239 17.24 2.17 2.76
C GLU A 239 17.63 1.27 3.94
N SER A 240 16.65 0.92 4.77
CA SER A 240 16.88 0.09 5.95
C SER A 240 15.62 -0.67 6.37
N TYR A 241 15.82 -1.78 7.08
CA TYR A 241 14.75 -2.59 7.65
C TYR A 241 15.20 -3.25 8.94
N SER A 242 14.24 -3.62 9.78
CA SER A 242 14.45 -4.38 11.01
C SER A 242 13.25 -5.29 11.29
N GLY A 243 13.45 -6.38 12.02
CA GLY A 243 12.39 -7.36 12.35
C GLY A 243 11.97 -8.28 11.20
N LEU A 244 12.52 -8.09 10.00
CA LEU A 244 12.32 -8.96 8.83
C LEU A 244 13.65 -9.59 8.40
N THR A 245 13.58 -10.66 7.61
CA THR A 245 14.74 -11.38 7.10
C THR A 245 14.47 -11.86 5.69
N VAL A 246 15.46 -11.75 4.81
CA VAL A 246 15.37 -12.30 3.44
C VAL A 246 15.26 -13.82 3.51
N ILE A 247 14.34 -14.38 2.70
CA ILE A 247 14.16 -15.82 2.52
C ILE A 247 14.62 -16.18 1.11
N GLU A 248 15.58 -17.10 1.01
CA GLU A 248 16.07 -17.66 -0.27
C GLU A 248 15.15 -18.76 -0.82
#